data_AF-A0A6A6D315-F1
#
_entry.id   AF-A0A6A6D315-F1
#
_cell.length_a   1.000
_cell.length_b   1.000
_cell.length_c   1.000
_cell.angle_alpha   90.00
_cell.angle_beta   90.00
_cell.angle_gamma   90.00
#
_symmetry.space_group_name_H-M   'P 1'
#
loop_
_entity.id
_entity.type
_entity.pdbx_description
1 polymer ?
#
loop_
_entity_poly.entity_id
_entity_poly.type
_entity_poly.pdbx_seq_one_letter_code
_entity_poly.pdbx_strand_id
1 'polypeptide(L)'
;MDSKGAPYTLKDMPGKGKGLVASDQLLRGTCVIDEAALFTTESLQNPAAIERDLGGIVKSLPKKDQTSFLSLHNNYPGKNAFSNIVRSNGYPLGPSSEIGGIFLETARINHSCQPNAQHAWNEKLQRTQVHAVRDIEEGEEITLSYTYFGFDCGCHACSLPSYEQKVSDERLKRAQRLDEAIGDSKRVRYSPEKALNDCHALQQIYEEEQIFDLRLPRLYYDAFQICAMHSDQARASIFARRARETRIICEGRGSGEAAELEKLASHPEKFQNSGVTTRWKSRADDVPQDSDSTSFEKWLWKDSCA
;
A
#
# COMPACT_ATOMS: atom_id res chain seq x y z
N MET A 1 10.46 -0.84 -24.43
CA MET A 1 9.36 0.11 -24.23
C MET A 1 10.03 1.41 -23.91
N ASP A 2 10.18 2.29 -24.91
CA ASP A 2 10.54 3.68 -24.65
C ASP A 2 9.21 4.42 -24.63
N SER A 3 8.64 4.56 -23.43
CA SER A 3 7.52 5.46 -23.21
C SER A 3 8.09 6.89 -23.30
N LYS A 4 8.11 7.44 -24.52
CA LYS A 4 8.51 8.84 -24.75
C LYS A 4 7.67 9.73 -23.82
N GLY A 5 8.32 10.36 -22.84
CA GLY A 5 7.69 11.25 -21.86
C GLY A 5 7.29 10.61 -20.53
N ALA A 6 7.63 9.34 -20.27
CA ALA A 6 7.49 8.78 -18.93
C ALA A 6 8.50 9.40 -17.97
N PRO A 7 8.14 9.60 -16.69
CA PRO A 7 9.03 10.17 -15.68
C PRO A 7 10.07 9.17 -15.15
N TYR A 8 10.36 8.11 -15.91
CA TYR A 8 11.30 7.04 -15.55
C TYR A 8 11.91 6.39 -16.79
N THR A 9 13.02 5.70 -16.55
CA THR A 9 13.74 4.89 -17.54
C THR A 9 13.86 3.45 -17.06
N LEU A 10 13.71 2.50 -17.98
CA LEU A 10 14.00 1.10 -17.71
C LEU A 10 15.50 0.86 -17.76
N LYS A 11 16.10 0.37 -16.67
CA LYS A 11 17.53 0.07 -16.58
C LYS A 11 17.78 -1.39 -16.20
N ASP A 12 18.91 -1.92 -16.63
CA ASP A 12 19.43 -3.18 -16.09
C ASP A 12 19.97 -2.91 -14.68
N MET A 13 19.51 -3.69 -13.71
CA MET A 13 19.80 -3.55 -12.29
C MET A 13 20.62 -4.75 -11.84
N PRO A 14 21.90 -4.57 -11.46
CA PRO A 14 22.76 -5.67 -11.00
C PRO A 14 22.08 -6.50 -9.90
N GLY A 15 21.96 -7.81 -10.11
CA GLY A 15 21.32 -8.74 -9.17
C GLY A 15 19.78 -8.68 -9.10
N LYS A 16 19.13 -7.70 -9.73
CA LYS A 16 17.66 -7.52 -9.72
C LYS A 16 17.01 -7.69 -11.11
N GLY A 17 17.80 -7.86 -12.17
CA GLY A 17 17.29 -7.95 -13.53
C GLY A 17 17.04 -6.57 -14.12
N LYS A 18 15.79 -6.15 -14.26
CA LYS A 18 15.43 -4.81 -14.75
C LYS A 18 14.67 -4.04 -13.68
N GLY A 19 14.80 -2.72 -13.69
CA GLY A 19 14.12 -1.82 -12.76
C GLY A 19 13.74 -0.51 -13.43
N LEU A 20 12.79 0.20 -12.84
CA LEU A 20 12.45 1.56 -13.23
C LEU A 20 13.22 2.56 -12.37
N VAL A 21 13.87 3.52 -13.02
CA VAL A 21 14.66 4.57 -12.35
C VAL A 21 14.09 5.92 -12.75
N ALA A 22 13.81 6.77 -11.75
CA ALA A 22 13.26 8.09 -11.96
C ALA A 22 14.16 8.92 -12.90
N SER A 23 13.54 9.58 -13.88
CA SER A 23 14.24 10.42 -14.87
C SER A 23 14.28 11.89 -14.49
N ASP A 24 13.45 12.29 -13.53
CA ASP A 24 13.37 13.61 -12.91
C ASP A 24 12.93 13.39 -11.44
N GLN A 25 12.96 14.44 -10.62
CA GLN A 25 12.42 14.39 -9.26
C GLN A 25 10.90 14.14 -9.30
N LEU A 26 10.43 13.13 -8.55
CA LEU A 26 9.02 12.79 -8.40
C LEU A 26 8.56 13.16 -7.00
N LEU A 27 7.68 14.16 -6.91
CA LEU A 27 7.13 14.58 -5.63
C LEU A 27 6.13 13.55 -5.10
N ARG A 28 6.04 13.44 -3.77
CA ARG A 28 5.04 12.64 -3.08
C ARG A 28 3.62 12.89 -3.62
N GLY A 29 2.92 11.80 -3.92
CA GLY A 29 1.58 11.80 -4.50
C GLY A 29 1.54 11.87 -6.03
N THR A 30 2.69 11.96 -6.71
CA THR A 30 2.77 11.91 -8.17
C THR A 30 2.32 10.54 -8.68
N CYS A 31 1.39 10.51 -9.64
CA CYS A 31 1.05 9.30 -10.39
C CYS A 31 2.18 9.01 -11.38
N VAL A 32 3.00 8.01 -11.07
CA VAL A 32 4.18 7.62 -11.85
C VAL A 32 3.78 6.75 -13.03
N ILE A 33 2.93 5.74 -12.79
CA ILE A 33 2.41 4.84 -13.83
C ILE A 33 0.89 4.88 -13.78
N ASP A 34 0.26 4.94 -14.95
CA ASP A 34 -1.16 4.70 -15.14
C ASP A 34 -1.30 3.73 -16.32
N GLU A 35 -1.62 2.47 -16.07
CA GLU A 35 -1.45 1.36 -17.02
C GLU A 35 -2.70 0.47 -17.10
N ALA A 36 -3.15 0.17 -18.34
CA ALA A 36 -4.18 -0.84 -18.57
C ALA A 36 -3.55 -2.24 -18.55
N ALA A 37 -4.34 -3.24 -18.13
CA ALA A 37 -3.88 -4.62 -18.18
C ALA A 37 -3.62 -5.05 -19.62
N LEU A 38 -2.49 -5.72 -19.85
CA LEU A 38 -2.21 -6.41 -21.11
C LEU A 38 -3.24 -7.52 -21.35
N PHE A 39 -3.54 -8.27 -20.30
CA PHE A 39 -4.66 -9.20 -20.20
C PHE A 39 -4.97 -9.50 -18.73
N THR A 40 -6.15 -10.06 -18.46
CA THR A 40 -6.60 -10.49 -17.12
C THR A 40 -6.67 -12.01 -17.01
N THR A 41 -6.70 -12.53 -15.79
CA THR A 41 -6.86 -13.97 -15.53
C THR A 41 -8.33 -14.40 -15.46
N GLU A 42 -9.28 -13.50 -15.76
CA GLU A 42 -10.72 -13.74 -15.63
C GLU A 42 -11.19 -14.95 -16.46
N SER A 43 -10.61 -15.15 -17.65
CA SER A 43 -10.96 -16.30 -18.51
C SER A 43 -10.29 -17.62 -18.10
N LEU A 44 -9.41 -17.63 -17.10
CA LEU A 44 -8.57 -18.79 -16.72
C LEU A 44 -9.25 -19.64 -15.64
N GLN A 45 -10.36 -20.28 -15.99
CA GLN A 45 -11.22 -20.98 -15.02
C GLN A 45 -10.88 -22.47 -14.83
N ASN A 46 -10.17 -23.10 -15.77
CA ASN A 46 -9.85 -24.53 -15.70
C ASN A 46 -8.36 -24.76 -15.36
N PRO A 47 -8.02 -25.20 -14.13
CA PRO A 47 -6.64 -25.43 -13.69
C PRO A 47 -5.83 -26.35 -14.60
N ALA A 48 -6.45 -27.37 -15.21
CA ALA A 48 -5.76 -28.31 -16.10
C ALA A 48 -5.41 -27.71 -17.47
N ALA A 49 -6.00 -26.56 -17.81
CA ALA A 49 -5.88 -25.91 -19.10
C ALA A 49 -5.15 -24.55 -19.07
N ILE A 50 -4.85 -24.01 -17.88
CA ILE A 50 -4.31 -22.64 -17.70
C ILE A 50 -3.16 -22.34 -18.66
N GLU A 51 -2.15 -23.21 -18.74
CA GLU A 51 -0.98 -22.95 -19.59
C GLU A 51 -1.34 -22.88 -21.09
N ARG A 52 -2.23 -23.75 -21.55
CA ARG A 52 -2.70 -23.77 -22.94
C ARG A 52 -3.51 -22.51 -23.24
N ASP A 53 -4.41 -22.14 -22.33
CA ASP A 53 -5.31 -21.01 -22.51
C ASP A 53 -4.51 -19.69 -22.46
N LEU A 54 -3.54 -19.57 -21.55
CA LEU A 54 -2.54 -18.49 -21.55
C LEU A 54 -1.74 -18.45 -22.85
N GLY A 55 -1.31 -19.61 -23.38
CA GLY A 55 -0.64 -19.67 -24.67
C GLY A 55 -1.51 -19.14 -25.82
N GLY A 56 -2.83 -19.38 -25.76
CA GLY A 56 -3.82 -18.79 -26.66
C GLY A 56 -3.90 -17.27 -26.55
N ILE A 57 -3.99 -16.75 -25.33
CA ILE A 57 -4.02 -15.31 -25.03
C ILE A 57 -2.73 -14.65 -25.53
N VAL A 58 -1.56 -15.17 -25.15
CA VAL A 58 -0.27 -14.58 -25.57
C VAL A 58 -0.14 -14.61 -27.09
N LYS A 59 -0.55 -15.69 -27.75
CA LYS A 59 -0.48 -15.79 -29.21
C LYS A 59 -1.36 -14.74 -29.93
N SER A 60 -2.46 -14.31 -29.33
CA SER A 60 -3.35 -13.30 -29.92
C SER A 60 -2.86 -11.86 -29.73
N LEU A 61 -1.92 -11.62 -28.81
CA LEU A 61 -1.31 -10.31 -28.59
C LEU A 61 -0.48 -9.84 -29.80
N PRO A 62 -0.27 -8.53 -30.01
CA PRO A 62 0.72 -8.01 -30.94
C PRO A 62 2.14 -8.58 -30.67
N LYS A 63 2.96 -8.73 -31.72
CA LYS A 63 4.31 -9.33 -31.59
C LYS A 63 5.21 -8.61 -30.58
N LYS A 64 5.13 -7.29 -30.53
CA LYS A 64 5.84 -6.47 -29.54
C LYS A 64 5.45 -6.83 -28.11
N ASP A 65 4.17 -7.09 -27.88
CA ASP A 65 3.63 -7.38 -26.55
C ASP A 65 3.90 -8.82 -26.14
N GLN A 66 3.89 -9.76 -27.10
CA GLN A 66 4.40 -11.13 -26.91
C GLN A 66 5.84 -11.09 -26.40
N THR A 67 6.72 -10.37 -27.10
CA THR A 67 8.12 -10.23 -26.70
C THR A 67 8.26 -9.54 -25.34
N SER A 68 7.47 -8.50 -25.08
CA SER A 68 7.52 -7.76 -23.81
C SER A 68 7.08 -8.66 -22.64
N PHE A 69 5.98 -9.39 -22.78
CA PHE A 69 5.51 -10.37 -21.80
C PHE A 69 6.52 -11.49 -21.54
N LEU A 70 7.05 -12.09 -22.59
CA LEU A 70 8.06 -13.16 -22.49
C LEU A 70 9.39 -12.69 -21.89
N SER A 71 9.63 -11.37 -21.83
CA SER A 71 10.82 -10.76 -21.21
C SER A 71 10.59 -10.33 -19.76
N LEU A 72 9.41 -10.57 -19.19
CA LEU A 72 9.16 -10.37 -17.76
C LEU A 72 9.93 -11.39 -16.93
N HIS A 73 10.11 -11.06 -15.64
CA HIS A 73 10.84 -11.94 -14.74
C HIS A 73 10.08 -13.26 -14.54
N ASN A 74 10.80 -14.37 -14.36
CA ASN A 74 10.21 -15.68 -14.10
C ASN A 74 10.96 -16.38 -12.97
N ASN A 75 10.35 -16.39 -11.77
CA ASN A 75 10.90 -17.05 -10.58
C ASN A 75 10.89 -18.59 -10.68
N TYR A 76 10.13 -19.14 -11.63
CA TYR A 76 9.92 -20.59 -11.75
C TYR A 76 10.22 -21.04 -13.18
N PRO A 77 11.50 -21.04 -13.60
CA PRO A 77 11.87 -21.54 -14.92
C PRO A 77 11.54 -23.04 -15.03
N GLY A 78 11.04 -23.48 -16.20
CA GLY A 78 10.71 -24.88 -16.44
C GLY A 78 9.44 -25.05 -17.26
N LYS A 79 8.68 -26.12 -16.97
CA LYS A 79 7.37 -26.36 -17.59
C LYS A 79 6.39 -25.26 -17.17
N ASN A 80 5.44 -24.96 -18.04
CA ASN A 80 4.40 -23.96 -17.86
C ASN A 80 4.92 -22.51 -17.77
N ALA A 81 5.72 -22.12 -18.76
CA ALA A 81 6.39 -20.82 -18.79
C ALA A 81 5.42 -19.64 -18.68
N PHE A 82 4.25 -19.69 -19.34
CA PHE A 82 3.29 -18.60 -19.29
C PHE A 82 2.69 -18.44 -17.90
N SER A 83 2.27 -19.55 -17.30
CA SER A 83 1.72 -19.58 -15.94
C SER A 83 2.73 -19.08 -14.92
N ASN A 84 4.00 -19.45 -15.08
CA ASN A 84 5.06 -19.04 -14.16
C ASN A 84 5.40 -17.56 -14.29
N ILE A 85 5.39 -16.99 -15.51
CA ILE A 85 5.49 -15.53 -15.70
C ILE A 85 4.30 -14.83 -15.06
N VAL A 86 3.07 -15.31 -15.25
CA VAL A 86 1.89 -14.71 -14.62
C VAL A 86 1.99 -14.75 -13.10
N ARG A 87 2.44 -15.88 -12.54
CA ARG A 87 2.65 -16.02 -11.09
C ARG A 87 3.68 -15.04 -10.52
N SER A 88 4.70 -14.68 -11.31
CA SER A 88 5.74 -13.75 -10.88
C SER A 88 5.37 -12.27 -11.04
N ASN A 89 4.41 -11.93 -11.89
CA ASN A 89 4.16 -10.54 -12.31
C ASN A 89 2.69 -10.12 -12.26
N GLY A 90 1.79 -11.01 -11.84
CA GLY A 90 0.36 -10.75 -11.75
C GLY A 90 0.03 -9.88 -10.55
N TYR A 91 -0.79 -8.86 -10.77
CA TYR A 91 -1.32 -8.00 -9.71
C TYR A 91 -2.82 -8.21 -9.54
N PRO A 92 -3.35 -8.25 -8.31
CA PRO A 92 -4.78 -8.37 -8.09
C PRO A 92 -5.52 -7.13 -8.59
N LEU A 93 -6.69 -7.31 -9.19
CA LEU A 93 -7.57 -6.21 -9.62
C LEU A 93 -8.40 -5.67 -8.45
N GLY A 94 -7.73 -5.36 -7.34
CA GLY A 94 -8.32 -4.87 -6.08
C GLY A 94 -8.10 -5.80 -4.89
N PRO A 95 -8.28 -5.32 -3.64
CA PRO A 95 -7.88 -6.03 -2.42
C PRO A 95 -8.51 -7.41 -2.18
N SER A 96 -9.66 -7.70 -2.79
CA SER A 96 -10.38 -8.98 -2.64
C SER A 96 -10.66 -9.67 -3.98
N SER A 97 -9.97 -9.24 -5.04
CA SER A 97 -10.15 -9.83 -6.36
C SER A 97 -9.37 -11.14 -6.50
N GLU A 98 -10.05 -12.21 -6.87
CA GLU A 98 -9.40 -13.45 -7.34
C GLU A 98 -8.89 -13.31 -8.78
N ILE A 99 -9.29 -12.25 -9.48
CA ILE A 99 -8.82 -11.90 -10.81
C ILE A 99 -7.55 -11.06 -10.69
N GLY A 100 -6.50 -11.49 -11.38
CA GLY A 100 -5.28 -10.73 -11.58
C GLY A 100 -5.17 -10.15 -12.98
N GLY A 101 -4.29 -9.18 -13.13
CA GLY A 101 -3.89 -8.58 -14.40
C GLY A 101 -2.37 -8.61 -14.59
N ILE A 102 -1.95 -8.62 -15.86
CA ILE A 102 -0.56 -8.43 -16.23
C ILE A 102 -0.36 -7.01 -16.74
N PHE A 103 0.62 -6.34 -16.16
CA PHE A 103 0.93 -4.93 -16.39
C PHE A 103 2.43 -4.84 -16.70
N LEU A 104 2.77 -4.55 -17.96
CA LEU A 104 4.12 -4.71 -18.49
C LEU A 104 5.12 -3.73 -17.86
N GLU A 105 4.69 -2.51 -17.55
CA GLU A 105 5.52 -1.48 -16.93
C GLU A 105 5.56 -1.66 -15.41
N THR A 106 4.40 -1.86 -14.77
CA THR A 106 4.29 -2.10 -13.32
C THR A 106 5.07 -3.35 -12.89
N ALA A 107 5.11 -4.40 -13.72
CA ALA A 107 5.92 -5.60 -13.48
C ALA A 107 7.44 -5.37 -13.52
N ARG A 108 7.92 -4.19 -13.92
CA ARG A 108 9.35 -3.82 -13.88
C ARG A 108 9.75 -3.17 -12.57
N ILE A 109 8.81 -2.87 -11.68
CA ILE A 109 9.13 -2.27 -10.40
C ILE A 109 9.60 -3.35 -9.42
N ASN A 110 10.82 -3.18 -8.91
CA ASN A 110 11.42 -4.10 -7.96
C ASN A 110 10.92 -3.90 -6.53
N HIS A 111 11.21 -4.90 -5.70
CA HIS A 111 10.91 -4.86 -4.28
C HIS A 111 11.92 -4.01 -3.48
N SER A 112 11.42 -3.25 -2.50
CA SER A 112 12.17 -2.70 -1.36
C SER A 112 11.38 -2.88 -0.07
N CYS A 113 12.07 -3.16 1.04
CA CYS A 113 11.45 -3.19 2.38
C CYS A 113 11.04 -1.79 2.86
N GLN A 114 11.66 -0.75 2.30
CA GLN A 114 11.31 0.67 2.44
C GLN A 114 10.94 1.22 1.06
N PRO A 115 9.75 0.88 0.55
CA PRO A 115 9.34 1.28 -0.80
C PRO A 115 9.14 2.79 -0.88
N ASN A 116 9.30 3.34 -2.08
CA ASN A 116 9.01 4.75 -2.37
C ASN A 116 7.77 4.96 -3.23
N ALA A 117 7.13 3.88 -3.69
CA ALA A 117 5.87 3.91 -4.39
C ALA A 117 4.86 2.90 -3.83
N GLN A 118 3.60 3.03 -4.26
CA GLN A 118 2.51 2.11 -3.99
C GLN A 118 1.70 1.90 -5.28
N HIS A 119 1.34 0.65 -5.58
CA HIS A 119 0.40 0.34 -6.65
C HIS A 119 -1.03 0.24 -6.12
N ALA A 120 -2.01 0.60 -6.92
CA ALA A 120 -3.42 0.42 -6.59
C ALA A 120 -4.23 0.19 -7.87
N TRP A 121 -5.24 -0.68 -7.77
CA TRP A 121 -6.20 -0.87 -8.85
C TRP A 121 -7.30 0.20 -8.76
N ASN A 122 -7.47 0.97 -9.83
CA ASN A 122 -8.57 1.90 -9.96
C ASN A 122 -9.73 1.23 -10.70
N GLU A 123 -10.74 0.78 -9.96
CA GLU A 123 -11.88 0.06 -10.51
C GLU A 123 -12.70 0.90 -11.50
N LYS A 124 -12.81 2.22 -11.29
CA LYS A 124 -13.57 3.10 -12.20
C LYS A 124 -12.87 3.26 -13.55
N LEU A 125 -11.55 3.36 -13.53
CA LEU A 125 -10.74 3.53 -14.75
C LEU A 125 -10.39 2.18 -15.40
N GLN A 126 -10.50 1.07 -14.65
CA GLN A 126 -10.01 -0.25 -15.04
C GLN A 126 -8.51 -0.22 -15.37
N ARG A 127 -7.72 0.42 -14.49
CA ARG A 127 -6.27 0.63 -14.67
C ARG A 127 -5.54 0.46 -13.36
N THR A 128 -4.30 -0.07 -13.43
CA THR A 128 -3.39 -0.02 -12.29
C THR A 128 -2.70 1.33 -12.29
N GLN A 129 -2.59 1.94 -11.12
CA GLN A 129 -1.87 3.19 -10.92
C GLN A 129 -0.77 2.99 -9.90
N VAL A 130 0.40 3.57 -10.15
CA VAL A 130 1.52 3.57 -9.21
C VAL A 130 1.79 5.01 -8.80
N HIS A 131 1.71 5.30 -7.51
CA HIS A 131 1.96 6.62 -6.95
C HIS A 131 3.22 6.64 -6.09
N ALA A 132 3.98 7.73 -6.16
CA ALA A 132 5.08 7.99 -5.24
C ALA A 132 4.51 8.28 -3.84
N VAL A 133 4.95 7.54 -2.81
CA VAL A 133 4.47 7.71 -1.42
C VAL A 133 5.39 8.59 -0.56
N ARG A 134 6.58 8.87 -1.08
CA ARG A 134 7.55 9.88 -0.64
C ARG A 134 8.20 10.51 -1.87
N ASP A 135 8.99 11.57 -1.67
CA ASP A 135 9.76 12.14 -2.77
C ASP A 135 10.79 11.11 -3.27
N ILE A 136 10.98 11.06 -4.59
CA ILE A 136 11.90 10.18 -5.29
C ILE A 136 12.85 11.06 -6.10
N GLU A 137 14.14 10.98 -5.81
CA GLU A 137 15.14 11.82 -6.47
C GLU A 137 15.43 11.33 -7.90
N GLU A 138 15.90 12.24 -8.77
CA GLU A 138 16.38 11.85 -10.10
C GLU A 138 17.47 10.77 -9.96
N GLY A 139 17.31 9.67 -10.71
CA GLY A 139 18.23 8.54 -10.63
C GLY A 139 17.96 7.53 -9.50
N GLU A 140 17.00 7.79 -8.61
CA GLU A 140 16.54 6.80 -7.61
C GLU A 140 15.69 5.70 -8.26
N GLU A 141 15.86 4.45 -7.82
CA GLU A 141 15.03 3.32 -8.26
C GLU A 141 13.61 3.46 -7.67
N ILE A 142 12.60 3.37 -8.52
CA ILE A 142 11.19 3.28 -8.09
C ILE A 142 10.95 1.86 -7.60
N THR A 143 10.40 1.71 -6.39
CA THR A 143 10.26 0.42 -5.69
C THR A 143 8.92 0.29 -4.99
N LEU A 144 8.43 -0.95 -4.91
CA LEU A 144 7.20 -1.33 -4.22
C LEU A 144 7.50 -2.36 -3.12
N SER A 145 6.55 -2.60 -2.21
CA SER A 145 6.65 -3.67 -1.19
C SER A 145 5.82 -4.88 -1.60
N TYR A 146 6.46 -6.04 -1.80
CA TYR A 146 5.81 -7.33 -2.03
C TYR A 146 6.33 -8.34 -0.99
N THR A 147 5.50 -9.30 -0.58
CA THR A 147 5.81 -10.22 0.53
C THR A 147 6.41 -11.56 0.12
N TYR A 148 6.41 -11.90 -1.18
CA TYR A 148 6.93 -13.17 -1.69
C TYR A 148 7.62 -12.98 -3.04
N PHE A 149 8.94 -12.84 -3.01
CA PHE A 149 9.71 -12.49 -4.21
C PHE A 149 10.81 -13.52 -4.56
N GLY A 150 11.10 -14.48 -3.68
CA GLY A 150 11.94 -15.64 -4.02
C GLY A 150 13.43 -15.35 -4.17
N PHE A 151 13.90 -14.22 -3.65
CA PHE A 151 15.32 -13.82 -3.62
C PHE A 151 15.69 -13.17 -2.28
N ASP A 152 16.98 -13.06 -1.97
CA ASP A 152 17.45 -12.29 -0.82
C ASP A 152 17.42 -10.78 -1.14
N CYS A 153 16.65 -10.01 -0.39
CA CYS A 153 16.50 -8.58 -0.66
C CYS A 153 17.81 -7.83 -0.39
N GLY A 154 18.33 -7.15 -1.41
CA GLY A 154 19.49 -6.24 -1.32
C GLY A 154 19.09 -4.76 -1.31
N CYS A 155 17.94 -4.40 -0.74
CA CYS A 155 17.56 -2.98 -0.62
C CYS A 155 18.41 -2.24 0.43
N HIS A 156 18.26 -0.92 0.53
CA HIS A 156 18.99 -0.10 1.50
C HIS A 156 18.84 -0.63 2.93
N ALA A 157 17.60 -0.89 3.38
CA ALA A 157 17.31 -1.44 4.70
C ALA A 157 18.01 -2.79 4.96
N CYS A 158 18.00 -3.69 3.97
CA CYS A 158 18.64 -5.00 4.09
C CYS A 158 20.16 -4.96 3.91
N SER A 159 20.72 -3.82 3.49
CA SER A 159 22.15 -3.61 3.30
C SER A 159 22.77 -2.72 4.37
N LEU A 160 21.99 -2.32 5.38
CA LEU A 160 22.48 -1.59 6.55
C LEU A 160 23.55 -2.39 7.31
N PRO A 161 24.43 -1.71 8.07
CA PRO A 161 25.33 -2.37 9.01
C PRO A 161 24.56 -3.33 9.93
N SER A 162 25.15 -4.47 10.28
CA SER A 162 24.46 -5.56 10.98
C SER A 162 23.80 -5.16 12.30
N TYR A 163 24.32 -4.15 13.00
CA TYR A 163 23.68 -3.61 14.20
C TYR A 163 22.42 -2.81 13.85
N GLU A 164 22.51 -1.88 12.90
CA GLU A 164 21.37 -1.04 12.46
C GLU A 164 20.27 -1.88 11.83
N GLN A 165 20.63 -2.87 11.00
CA GLN A 165 19.70 -3.85 10.45
C GLN A 165 18.95 -4.59 11.56
N LYS A 166 19.65 -5.08 12.60
CA LYS A 166 18.98 -5.77 13.73
C LYS A 166 18.03 -4.85 14.49
N VAL A 167 18.37 -3.57 14.66
CA VAL A 167 17.49 -2.59 15.31
C VAL A 167 16.23 -2.38 14.47
N SER A 168 16.37 -2.20 13.16
CA SER A 168 15.27 -2.12 12.20
C SER A 168 14.39 -3.38 12.25
N ASP A 169 14.98 -4.58 12.21
CA ASP A 169 14.25 -5.84 12.27
C ASP A 169 13.43 -5.97 13.56
N GLU A 170 13.98 -5.58 14.71
CA GLU A 170 13.24 -5.61 15.97
C GLU A 170 12.08 -4.60 16.00
N ARG A 171 12.23 -3.43 15.37
CA ARG A 171 11.13 -2.47 15.20
C ARG A 171 10.04 -3.06 14.30
N LEU A 172 10.39 -3.67 13.17
CA LEU A 172 9.41 -4.29 12.26
C LEU A 172 8.70 -5.49 12.90
N LYS A 173 9.41 -6.32 13.69
CA LYS A 173 8.78 -7.40 14.49
C LYS A 173 7.83 -6.84 15.54
N ARG A 174 8.17 -5.72 16.18
CA ARG A 174 7.26 -5.01 17.10
C ARG A 174 6.05 -4.46 16.33
N ALA A 175 6.25 -3.90 15.14
CA ALA A 175 5.19 -3.39 14.29
C ALA A 175 4.16 -4.49 13.99
N GLN A 176 4.63 -5.68 13.60
CA GLN A 176 3.76 -6.83 13.36
C GLN A 176 2.95 -7.23 14.60
N ARG A 177 3.60 -7.31 15.77
CA ARG A 177 2.89 -7.64 17.03
C ARG A 177 1.83 -6.61 17.40
N LEU A 178 2.12 -5.32 17.18
CA LEU A 178 1.15 -4.24 17.41
C LEU A 178 -0.03 -4.37 16.44
N ASP A 179 0.25 -4.63 15.16
CA ASP A 179 -0.77 -4.79 14.13
C ASP A 179 -1.75 -5.94 14.45
N GLU A 180 -1.21 -7.10 14.80
CA GLU A 180 -1.99 -8.27 15.23
C GLU A 180 -2.85 -7.96 16.46
N ALA A 181 -2.28 -7.22 17.41
CA ALA A 181 -2.98 -6.78 18.62
C ALA A 181 -4.12 -5.80 18.35
N ILE A 182 -3.95 -4.86 17.41
CA ILE A 182 -4.97 -3.89 16.99
C ILE A 182 -6.13 -4.63 16.32
N GLY A 183 -5.85 -5.70 15.57
CA GLY A 183 -6.86 -6.56 14.94
C GLY A 183 -7.74 -7.36 15.92
N ASP A 184 -7.39 -7.46 17.21
CA ASP A 184 -8.22 -8.14 18.19
C ASP A 184 -9.44 -7.30 18.61
N SER A 185 -10.61 -7.63 18.04
CA SER A 185 -11.89 -6.99 18.36
C SER A 185 -12.25 -6.96 19.86
N LYS A 186 -11.84 -7.96 20.66
CA LYS A 186 -12.08 -7.94 22.11
C LYS A 186 -11.20 -6.90 22.77
N ARG A 187 -9.94 -6.80 22.36
CA ARG A 187 -9.02 -5.78 22.87
C ARG A 187 -9.53 -4.37 22.54
N VAL A 188 -9.94 -4.14 21.29
CA VAL A 188 -10.53 -2.87 20.84
C VAL A 188 -11.76 -2.50 21.66
N ARG A 189 -12.61 -3.47 22.01
CA ARG A 189 -13.82 -3.21 22.80
C ARG A 189 -13.54 -2.95 24.28
N TYR A 190 -12.70 -3.79 24.92
CA TYR A 190 -12.57 -3.80 26.37
C TYR A 190 -11.38 -2.97 26.89
N SER A 191 -10.32 -2.82 26.09
CA SER A 191 -9.10 -2.06 26.42
C SER A 191 -8.73 -1.04 25.34
N PRO A 192 -9.64 -0.12 24.97
CA PRO A 192 -9.45 0.78 23.84
C PRO A 192 -8.30 1.77 24.02
N GLU A 193 -7.98 2.18 25.25
CA GLU A 193 -6.80 3.02 25.52
C GLU A 193 -5.51 2.30 25.11
N LYS A 194 -5.40 1.00 25.42
CA LYS A 194 -4.26 0.18 24.99
C LYS A 194 -4.26 -0.06 23.49
N ALA A 195 -5.42 -0.13 22.84
CA ALA A 195 -5.49 -0.33 21.39
C ALA A 195 -5.09 0.95 20.64
N LEU A 196 -5.54 2.11 21.11
CA LEU A 196 -5.17 3.41 20.53
C LEU A 196 -3.68 3.73 20.76
N ASN A 197 -3.14 3.41 21.94
CA ASN A 197 -1.71 3.57 22.20
C ASN A 197 -0.85 2.65 21.32
N ASP A 198 -1.32 1.43 21.04
CA ASP A 198 -0.64 0.54 20.08
C ASP A 198 -0.68 1.13 18.67
N CYS A 199 -1.78 1.78 18.27
CA CYS A 199 -1.85 2.50 16.99
C CYS A 199 -0.84 3.64 16.93
N HIS A 200 -0.70 4.43 18.00
CA HIS A 200 0.29 5.52 18.07
C HIS A 200 1.72 4.96 17.98
N ALA A 201 2.04 3.91 18.75
CA ALA A 201 3.35 3.27 18.70
C ALA A 201 3.66 2.66 17.33
N LEU A 202 2.66 2.10 16.64
CA LEU A 202 2.81 1.58 15.28
C LEU A 202 3.06 2.70 14.28
N GLN A 203 2.39 3.84 14.43
CA GLN A 203 2.56 5.02 13.58
C GLN A 203 3.99 5.59 13.71
N GLN A 204 4.52 5.67 14.93
CA GLN A 204 5.91 6.09 15.19
C GLN A 204 6.92 5.14 14.53
N ILE A 205 6.68 3.82 14.58
CA ILE A 205 7.54 2.86 13.88
C ILE A 205 7.46 3.08 12.37
N TYR A 206 6.28 3.35 11.80
CA TYR A 206 6.16 3.64 10.37
C TYR A 206 6.90 4.90 9.96
N GLU A 207 6.91 5.95 10.79
CA GLU A 207 7.74 7.13 10.53
C GLU A 207 9.23 6.82 10.58
N GLU A 208 9.71 6.14 11.64
CA GLU A 208 11.12 5.74 11.78
C GLU A 208 11.59 4.84 10.63
N GLU A 209 10.74 3.92 10.19
CA GLU A 209 11.04 2.95 9.13
C GLU A 209 10.69 3.46 7.73
N GLN A 210 10.22 4.72 7.60
CA GLN A 210 9.85 5.36 6.33
C GLN A 210 8.78 4.57 5.55
N ILE A 211 7.78 4.05 6.26
CA ILE A 211 6.65 3.30 5.73
C ILE A 211 5.48 4.25 5.48
N PHE A 212 5.25 4.58 4.20
CA PHE A 212 4.18 5.51 3.76
C PHE A 212 3.19 4.87 2.78
N ASP A 213 3.31 3.56 2.55
CA ASP A 213 2.47 2.79 1.67
C ASP A 213 1.08 2.50 2.30
N LEU A 214 0.25 1.62 1.71
CA LEU A 214 -1.12 1.36 2.18
C LEU A 214 -1.23 0.90 3.65
N ARG A 215 -0.13 0.53 4.31
CA ARG A 215 -0.11 0.24 5.75
C ARG A 215 -0.49 1.48 6.59
N LEU A 216 -0.06 2.67 6.20
CA LEU A 216 -0.33 3.91 6.94
C LEU A 216 -1.80 4.36 6.92
N PRO A 217 -2.49 4.47 5.75
CA PRO A 217 -3.92 4.79 5.74
C PRO A 217 -4.76 3.71 6.43
N ARG A 218 -4.36 2.43 6.37
CA ARG A 218 -5.04 1.36 7.12
C ARG A 218 -4.93 1.57 8.62
N LEU A 219 -3.74 1.90 9.13
CA LEU A 219 -3.54 2.21 10.55
C LEU A 219 -4.44 3.37 11.03
N TYR A 220 -4.53 4.45 10.25
CA TYR A 220 -5.44 5.55 10.59
C TYR A 220 -6.90 5.12 10.55
N TYR A 221 -7.27 4.23 9.63
CA TYR A 221 -8.61 3.66 9.61
C TYR A 221 -8.88 2.79 10.85
N ASP A 222 -7.93 1.99 11.32
CA ASP A 222 -8.06 1.22 12.56
C ASP A 222 -8.28 2.15 13.78
N ALA A 223 -7.49 3.22 13.89
CA ALA A 223 -7.66 4.24 14.93
C ALA A 223 -9.05 4.91 14.86
N PHE A 224 -9.52 5.24 13.66
CA PHE A 224 -10.88 5.73 13.43
C PHE A 224 -11.94 4.75 13.95
N GLN A 225 -11.81 3.46 13.61
CA GLN A 225 -12.78 2.44 14.03
C GLN A 225 -12.84 2.28 15.55
N ILE A 226 -11.67 2.34 16.21
CA ILE A 226 -11.58 2.32 17.69
C ILE A 226 -12.34 3.53 18.26
N CYS A 227 -12.05 4.76 17.80
CA CYS A 227 -12.70 5.97 18.30
C CYS A 227 -14.22 5.97 18.05
N ALA A 228 -14.65 5.62 16.84
CA ALA A 228 -16.06 5.57 16.47
C ALA A 228 -16.85 4.57 17.33
N MET A 229 -16.27 3.38 17.60
CA MET A 229 -16.87 2.37 18.48
C MET A 229 -17.20 2.91 19.87
N HIS A 230 -16.37 3.80 20.40
CA HIS A 230 -16.49 4.38 21.74
C HIS A 230 -17.16 5.76 21.77
N SER A 231 -17.88 6.11 20.70
CA SER A 231 -18.58 7.39 20.51
C SER A 231 -17.68 8.63 20.49
N ASP A 232 -16.38 8.50 20.22
CA ASP A 232 -15.45 9.63 20.12
C ASP A 232 -15.47 10.22 18.70
N GLN A 233 -16.54 10.96 18.37
CA GLN A 233 -16.70 11.53 17.03
C GLN A 233 -15.62 12.56 16.70
N ALA A 234 -15.11 13.29 17.71
CA ALA A 234 -14.05 14.27 17.52
C ALA A 234 -12.79 13.60 16.95
N ARG A 235 -12.22 12.60 17.64
CA ARG A 235 -11.02 11.90 17.14
C ARG A 235 -11.29 11.05 15.91
N ALA A 236 -12.46 10.41 15.83
CA ALA A 236 -12.84 9.63 14.67
C ALA A 236 -12.79 10.47 13.38
N SER A 237 -13.33 11.70 13.42
CA SER A 237 -13.31 12.60 12.25
C SER A 237 -11.88 12.90 11.77
N ILE A 238 -10.94 13.12 12.70
CA ILE A 238 -9.53 13.40 12.40
C ILE A 238 -8.80 12.17 11.85
N PHE A 239 -8.98 11.00 12.47
CA PHE A 239 -8.36 9.77 11.96
C PHE A 239 -8.91 9.37 10.59
N ALA A 240 -10.21 9.52 10.33
CA ALA A 240 -10.78 9.31 9.00
C ALA A 240 -10.21 10.30 7.97
N ARG A 241 -9.98 11.56 8.34
CA ARG A 241 -9.32 12.55 7.49
C ARG A 241 -7.87 12.17 7.17
N ARG A 242 -7.07 11.76 8.17
CA ARG A 242 -5.69 11.29 7.96
C ARG A 242 -5.63 10.04 7.10
N ALA A 243 -6.54 9.09 7.33
CA ALA A 243 -6.69 7.90 6.51
C ALA A 243 -6.97 8.30 5.05
N ARG A 244 -7.90 9.23 4.81
CA ARG A 244 -8.22 9.73 3.48
C ARG A 244 -7.01 10.38 2.81
N GLU A 245 -6.37 11.33 3.47
CA GLU A 245 -5.25 12.10 2.90
C GLU A 245 -4.09 11.19 2.48
N THR A 246 -3.75 10.22 3.34
CA THR A 246 -2.72 9.22 3.04
C THR A 246 -3.16 8.20 2.00
N ARG A 247 -4.47 7.88 1.92
CA ARG A 247 -5.04 7.04 0.85
C ARG A 247 -4.96 7.71 -0.52
N ILE A 248 -5.25 9.01 -0.61
CA ILE A 248 -5.13 9.79 -1.85
C ILE A 248 -3.70 9.78 -2.38
N ILE A 249 -2.70 9.81 -1.49
CA ILE A 249 -1.29 9.70 -1.90
C ILE A 249 -0.99 8.32 -2.51
N CYS A 250 -1.58 7.25 -1.96
CA CYS A 250 -1.34 5.87 -2.40
C CYS A 250 -2.10 5.49 -3.68
N GLU A 251 -3.35 5.95 -3.81
CA GLU A 251 -4.31 5.47 -4.81
C GLU A 251 -4.75 6.57 -5.80
N GLY A 252 -4.33 7.81 -5.56
CA GLY A 252 -4.73 8.97 -6.34
C GLY A 252 -6.08 9.58 -5.91
N ARG A 253 -6.38 10.76 -6.45
CA ARG A 253 -7.61 11.53 -6.12
C ARG A 253 -8.91 10.83 -6.53
N GLY A 254 -8.83 9.86 -7.45
CA GLY A 254 -9.97 9.09 -7.93
C GLY A 254 -10.37 7.91 -7.05
N SER A 255 -9.64 7.63 -5.97
CA SER A 255 -9.87 6.50 -5.06
C SER A 255 -11.31 6.48 -4.52
N GLY A 256 -11.96 5.32 -4.63
CA GLY A 256 -13.29 5.09 -4.06
C GLY A 256 -13.24 5.05 -2.54
N GLU A 257 -12.22 4.41 -1.99
CA GLU A 257 -11.95 4.28 -0.57
C GLU A 257 -11.71 5.64 0.08
N ALA A 258 -10.94 6.52 -0.57
CA ALA A 258 -10.75 7.90 -0.11
C ALA A 258 -12.06 8.70 -0.10
N ALA A 259 -12.96 8.45 -1.07
CA ALA A 259 -14.27 9.10 -1.10
C ALA A 259 -15.20 8.59 0.02
N GLU A 260 -15.14 7.31 0.37
CA GLU A 260 -15.86 6.79 1.54
C GLU A 260 -15.29 7.32 2.86
N LEU A 261 -13.97 7.43 2.98
CA LEU A 261 -13.31 8.02 4.15
C LEU A 261 -13.68 9.50 4.34
N GLU A 262 -13.90 10.26 3.26
CA GLU A 262 -14.40 11.65 3.35
C GLU A 262 -15.79 11.72 3.99
N LYS A 263 -16.69 10.80 3.62
CA LYS A 263 -18.02 10.71 4.22
C LYS A 263 -17.93 10.37 5.71
N LEU A 264 -17.05 9.45 6.08
CA LEU A 264 -16.82 9.05 7.47
C LEU A 264 -16.11 10.14 8.29
N ALA A 265 -15.25 10.94 7.67
CA ALA A 265 -14.64 12.10 8.34
C ALA A 265 -15.69 13.17 8.66
N SER A 266 -16.66 13.38 7.76
CA SER A 266 -17.77 14.33 7.97
C SER A 266 -18.84 13.78 8.92
N HIS A 267 -19.07 12.47 8.88
CA HIS A 267 -20.15 11.79 9.59
C HIS A 267 -19.65 10.47 10.22
N PRO A 268 -18.77 10.53 11.23
CA PRO A 268 -18.21 9.33 11.85
C PRO A 268 -19.29 8.43 12.49
N GLU A 269 -20.43 9.02 12.86
CA GLU A 269 -21.58 8.30 13.40
C GLU A 269 -22.24 7.34 12.42
N LYS A 270 -22.02 7.51 11.10
CA LYS A 270 -22.54 6.60 10.06
C LYS A 270 -21.74 5.32 9.91
N PHE A 271 -20.60 5.20 10.60
CA PHE A 271 -19.86 3.96 10.62
C PHE A 271 -20.68 2.84 11.29
N GLN A 272 -20.72 1.66 10.67
CA GLN A 272 -21.58 0.55 11.10
C GLN A 272 -21.42 0.14 12.57
N ASN A 273 -20.21 0.29 13.13
CA ASN A 273 -19.90 -0.06 14.52
C ASN A 273 -19.79 1.17 15.43
N SER A 274 -20.23 2.34 14.96
CA SER A 274 -20.25 3.55 15.78
C SER A 274 -21.19 3.38 16.99
N GLY A 275 -20.78 3.92 18.13
CA GLY A 275 -21.65 4.02 19.31
C GLY A 275 -21.96 2.71 20.04
N VAL A 276 -21.21 1.64 19.77
CA VAL A 276 -21.30 0.37 20.53
C VAL A 276 -21.05 0.59 22.01
N THR A 277 -20.18 1.54 22.35
CA THR A 277 -20.04 2.06 23.72
C THR A 277 -19.97 3.59 23.72
N THR A 278 -20.10 4.20 24.89
CA THR A 278 -20.04 5.65 25.08
C THR A 278 -18.85 6.09 25.93
N ARG A 279 -17.79 5.27 26.02
CA ARG A 279 -16.64 5.51 26.92
C ARG A 279 -15.94 6.84 26.68
N TRP A 280 -15.89 7.30 25.44
CA TRP A 280 -15.18 8.51 25.02
C TRP A 280 -16.10 9.47 24.28
N LYS A 281 -17.37 9.51 24.67
CA LYS A 281 -18.41 10.29 24.01
C LYS A 281 -17.97 11.75 23.77
N SER A 282 -17.88 12.12 22.51
CA SER A 282 -17.59 13.47 22.02
C SER A 282 -18.36 13.71 20.72
N ARG A 283 -18.50 14.98 20.31
CA ARG A 283 -19.04 15.40 19.02
C ARG A 283 -17.90 15.83 18.09
N ALA A 284 -18.12 15.80 16.79
CA ALA A 284 -17.13 16.29 15.82
C ALA A 284 -16.73 17.76 16.06
N ASP A 285 -17.64 18.58 16.59
CA ASP A 285 -17.39 19.98 16.95
C ASP A 285 -16.49 20.16 18.19
N ASP A 286 -16.22 19.08 18.94
CA ASP A 286 -15.35 19.10 20.12
C ASP A 286 -13.85 18.97 19.76
N VAL A 287 -13.50 19.01 18.46
CA VAL A 287 -12.11 19.04 18.00
C VAL A 287 -11.45 20.38 18.43
N PRO A 288 -10.31 20.34 19.14
CA PRO A 288 -9.58 21.55 19.54
C PRO A 288 -9.21 22.43 18.34
N GLN A 289 -9.54 23.73 18.38
CA GLN A 289 -9.29 24.68 17.29
C GLN A 289 -7.97 25.46 17.46
N ASP A 290 -7.56 25.74 18.70
CA ASP A 290 -6.43 26.62 19.03
C ASP A 290 -5.29 25.91 19.77
N SER A 291 -5.07 24.62 19.49
CA SER A 291 -3.95 23.86 20.05
C SER A 291 -2.72 23.93 19.15
N ASP A 292 -1.54 24.10 19.72
CA ASP A 292 -0.29 23.84 19.01
C ASP A 292 -0.21 22.36 18.56
N SER A 293 0.65 22.07 17.59
CA SER A 293 0.75 20.73 16.99
C SER A 293 1.04 19.63 18.01
N THR A 294 1.87 19.90 19.01
CA THR A 294 2.24 18.91 20.03
C THR A 294 1.07 18.62 20.96
N SER A 295 0.37 19.65 21.42
CA SER A 295 -0.83 19.51 22.24
C SER A 295 -1.96 18.81 21.46
N PHE A 296 -2.09 19.08 20.17
CA PHE A 296 -3.05 18.42 19.29
C PHE A 296 -2.77 16.92 19.15
N GLU A 297 -1.52 16.51 18.89
CA GLU A 297 -1.17 15.08 18.80
C GLU A 297 -1.41 14.35 20.13
N LYS A 298 -1.03 14.96 21.26
CA LYS A 298 -1.28 14.37 22.58
C LYS A 298 -2.78 14.16 22.83
N TRP A 299 -3.59 15.17 22.47
CA TRP A 299 -5.04 15.02 22.52
C TRP A 299 -5.50 13.89 21.59
N LEU A 300 -5.07 13.88 20.33
CA LEU A 300 -5.52 12.92 19.33
C LEU A 300 -5.24 11.47 19.74
N TRP A 301 -4.05 11.19 20.25
CA TRP A 301 -3.64 9.85 20.69
C TRP A 301 -4.06 9.49 22.11
N LYS A 302 -4.71 10.43 22.83
CA LYS A 302 -5.03 10.31 24.26
C LYS A 302 -3.80 10.00 25.11
N ASP A 303 -2.64 10.54 24.72
CA ASP A 303 -1.44 10.47 25.53
C ASP A 303 -1.69 11.28 26.80
N SER A 304 -1.45 10.67 27.96
CA SER A 304 -1.49 11.39 29.23
C SER A 304 -0.51 12.57 29.14
N CYS A 305 -0.95 13.77 29.51
CA CYS A 305 0.01 14.79 29.95
C CYS A 305 0.81 14.17 31.10
N ALA A 306 2.11 14.00 30.89
CA ALA A 306 3.05 13.63 31.95
C ALA A 306 2.96 14.64 33.11
#